data_AF-A0A5E6N0T9-F1
#
_entry.id   AF-A0A5E6N0T9-F1
#
_cell.length_a   1.000
_cell.length_b   1.000
_cell.length_c   1.000
_cell.angle_alpha   90.00
_cell.angle_beta   90.00
_cell.angle_gamma   90.00
#
_symmetry.space_group_name_H-M   'P 1'
#
loop_
_entity.id
_entity.type
_entity.pdbx_description
1 polymer ?
#
loop_
_entity_poly.entity_id
_entity_poly.type
_entity_poly.pdbx_seq_one_letter_code
_entity_poly.pdbx_strand_id
1 'polypeptide(L)'
;MDLSTTVHLVNNTLFELKLSAKALKWGYWDTFPLGLLFPKTSSKFVVKDTSLAAAGSEGSVTYSFGGIVIHMKFCDSYSLGGNYAAIELQNQGREKKYEIGLSFTAQVDGGKVYHNYCPPAGHPLVLTFVIDSEYPYFLNDKQFKAMQKEAPNISQNTFCRIGIDSQRYNCIAWSMGIDYAWINPPKNIDNVIKLYASAGSVVHTGASGNKWKANFNYVPVKSGSDDASVDLFSVKVGNELVVDYASRLYDDAFFNTGAWTSKENQGFLVRHERAGLDGSNYGSVTHSLKKVPVTILEDSKRY
;
A
#
# COMPACT_ATOMS: atom_id res chain seq x y z
N MET A 1 8.97 37.41 20.53
CA MET A 1 8.12 36.97 19.40
C MET A 1 8.14 35.46 19.43
N ASP A 2 6.99 34.81 19.32
CA ASP A 2 6.92 33.35 19.26
C ASP A 2 7.08 32.91 17.80
N LEU A 3 8.26 32.43 17.43
CA LEU A 3 8.62 32.00 16.07
C LEU A 3 8.47 30.47 15.92
N SER A 4 7.44 29.92 16.52
CA SER A 4 7.17 28.49 16.50
C SER A 4 6.29 28.07 15.32
N THR A 5 6.61 26.91 14.77
CA THR A 5 5.75 26.21 13.83
C THR A 5 5.08 25.04 14.54
N THR A 6 3.77 25.10 14.69
CA THR A 6 2.94 23.96 15.09
C THR A 6 2.44 23.24 13.84
N VAL A 7 2.70 21.94 13.74
CA VAL A 7 2.23 21.12 12.63
C VAL A 7 1.28 20.06 13.14
N HIS A 8 0.09 20.03 12.53
CA HIS A 8 -0.85 18.93 12.58
C HIS A 8 -0.71 18.09 11.32
N LEU A 9 -0.47 16.79 11.45
CA LEU A 9 -0.43 15.86 10.33
C LEU A 9 -1.61 14.92 10.42
N VAL A 10 -2.49 14.96 9.41
CA VAL A 10 -3.68 14.14 9.30
C VAL A 10 -3.45 13.03 8.28
N ASN A 11 -3.51 11.79 8.75
CA ASN A 11 -3.53 10.61 7.91
C ASN A 11 -4.98 10.17 7.68
N ASN A 12 -5.58 10.65 6.60
CA ASN A 12 -6.90 10.22 6.17
C ASN A 12 -6.85 9.00 5.26
N THR A 13 -5.67 8.43 5.01
CA THR A 13 -5.56 7.21 4.23
C THR A 13 -5.93 5.99 5.08
N LEU A 14 -5.98 4.84 4.40
CA LEU A 14 -6.06 3.55 5.06
C LEU A 14 -4.69 2.92 5.34
N PHE A 15 -3.59 3.62 5.05
CA PHE A 15 -2.23 3.13 5.22
C PHE A 15 -1.62 3.60 6.53
N GLU A 16 -0.75 2.78 7.11
CA GLU A 16 0.14 3.23 8.17
C GLU A 16 1.30 4.03 7.54
N LEU A 17 1.49 5.27 7.99
CA LEU A 17 2.58 6.12 7.51
C LEU A 17 3.78 5.98 8.44
N LYS A 18 4.92 5.57 7.89
CA LYS A 18 6.18 5.46 8.62
C LYS A 18 7.06 6.67 8.38
N LEU A 19 7.49 7.32 9.46
CA LEU A 19 8.47 8.41 9.41
C LEU A 19 9.81 7.83 8.92
N SER A 20 10.26 8.29 7.75
CA SER A 20 11.52 7.85 7.14
C SER A 20 12.66 8.85 7.35
N ALA A 21 12.34 10.15 7.47
CA ALA A 21 13.33 11.18 7.75
C ALA A 21 12.70 12.39 8.46
N LYS A 22 13.51 13.10 9.25
CA LYS A 22 13.20 14.44 9.76
C LYS A 22 14.48 15.26 9.84
N ALA A 23 14.40 16.54 9.54
CA ALA A 23 15.54 17.44 9.61
C ALA A 23 15.10 18.83 10.09
N LEU A 24 16.00 19.52 10.78
CA LEU A 24 15.88 20.93 11.10
C LEU A 24 17.03 21.67 10.44
N LYS A 25 16.71 22.81 9.86
CA LYS A 25 17.71 23.79 9.45
C LYS A 25 17.84 24.87 10.53
N TRP A 26 16.72 25.27 11.14
CA TRP A 26 16.67 26.23 12.24
C TRP A 26 15.70 25.78 13.33
N GLY A 27 16.00 26.14 14.57
CA GLY A 27 15.18 25.81 15.74
C GLY A 27 15.46 24.43 16.34
N TYR A 28 14.55 23.97 17.19
CA TYR A 28 14.60 22.67 17.85
C TYR A 28 13.20 22.04 17.95
N TRP A 29 13.14 20.71 18.03
CA TRP A 29 11.89 19.99 18.25
C TRP A 29 11.45 20.17 19.72
N ASP A 30 10.34 20.87 19.93
CA ASP A 30 9.66 20.92 21.23
C ASP A 30 8.82 19.65 21.44
N THR A 31 8.17 19.20 20.36
CA THR A 31 7.54 17.88 20.28
C THR A 31 7.92 17.23 18.95
N PHE A 32 8.16 15.92 18.96
CA PHE A 32 8.66 15.18 17.79
C PHE A 32 7.53 14.64 16.92
N PRO A 33 7.72 14.56 15.59
CA PRO A 33 6.81 13.81 14.72
C PRO A 33 6.80 12.33 15.12
N LEU A 34 5.62 11.70 15.06
CA LEU A 34 5.47 10.28 15.43
C LEU A 34 6.18 9.37 14.42
N GLY A 35 6.87 8.34 14.91
CA GLY A 35 7.55 7.35 14.07
C GLY A 35 6.59 6.55 13.18
N LEU A 36 5.37 6.29 13.67
CA LEU A 36 4.28 5.65 12.95
C LEU A 36 3.01 6.46 13.16
N LEU A 37 2.26 6.70 12.08
CA LEU A 37 0.96 7.37 12.12
C LEU A 37 -0.10 6.43 11.53
N PHE A 38 -1.00 5.96 12.39
CA PHE A 38 -2.01 4.96 12.04
C PHE A 38 -3.08 5.49 11.08
N PRO A 39 -3.75 4.61 10.32
CA PRO A 39 -4.86 4.98 9.46
C PRO A 39 -5.94 5.80 10.19
N LYS A 40 -6.48 6.81 9.50
CA LYS A 40 -7.60 7.66 10.01
C LYS A 40 -7.30 8.33 11.36
N THR A 41 -6.04 8.69 11.60
CA THR A 41 -5.60 9.41 12.81
C THR A 41 -4.88 10.71 12.46
N SER A 42 -4.60 11.52 13.48
CA SER A 42 -3.77 12.70 13.34
C SER A 42 -2.68 12.74 14.42
N SER A 43 -1.63 13.49 14.14
CA SER A 43 -0.56 13.78 15.10
C SER A 43 -0.24 15.27 15.13
N LYS A 44 0.41 15.71 16.20
CA LYS A 44 0.88 17.07 16.38
C LYS A 44 2.36 17.04 16.73
N PHE A 45 3.14 17.93 16.10
CA PHE A 45 4.51 18.20 16.50
C PHE A 45 4.81 19.70 16.39
N VAL A 46 5.83 20.16 17.09
CA VAL A 46 6.13 21.59 17.24
C VAL A 46 7.63 21.81 17.12
N VAL A 47 8.01 22.77 16.30
CA VAL A 47 9.37 23.30 16.21
C VAL A 47 9.38 24.71 16.76
N LYS A 48 10.31 24.98 17.68
CA LYS A 48 10.51 26.31 18.25
C LYS A 48 11.83 26.88 17.76
N ASP A 49 11.88 28.20 17.62
CA ASP A 49 13.13 28.91 17.39
C ASP A 49 14.10 28.68 18.56
N THR A 50 15.39 28.62 18.25
CA THR A 50 16.42 28.52 19.29
C THR A 50 16.47 29.85 20.00
N SER A 51 16.13 29.88 21.30
CA SER A 51 16.26 31.11 22.07
C SER A 51 17.67 31.65 21.86
N LEU A 52 17.76 32.91 21.41
CA LEU A 52 18.98 33.69 21.08
C LEU A 52 19.39 33.77 19.58
N ALA A 53 18.76 33.03 18.65
CA ALA A 53 19.06 33.17 17.22
C ALA A 53 17.94 33.92 16.48
N ALA A 54 18.26 34.91 15.66
CA ALA A 54 17.31 35.56 14.76
C ALA A 54 17.04 34.69 13.52
N ALA A 55 16.60 33.43 13.73
CA ALA A 55 16.54 32.41 12.68
C ALA A 55 15.12 31.91 12.42
N GLY A 56 14.31 31.70 13.47
CA GLY A 56 12.97 31.14 13.37
C GLY A 56 12.96 29.60 13.44
N SER A 57 11.85 28.99 13.03
CA SER A 57 11.70 27.53 13.01
C SER A 57 11.57 27.01 11.59
N GLU A 58 12.58 26.27 11.10
CA GLU A 58 12.61 25.74 9.72
C GLU A 58 12.97 24.27 9.74
N GLY A 59 12.12 23.44 9.12
CA GLY A 59 12.29 22.00 9.15
C GLY A 59 11.58 21.26 8.04
N SER A 60 11.77 19.94 8.07
CA SER A 60 11.11 19.00 7.18
C SER A 60 10.88 17.65 7.85
N VAL A 61 9.83 16.96 7.40
CA VAL A 61 9.52 15.58 7.77
C VAL A 61 9.16 14.80 6.51
N THR A 62 9.53 13.53 6.48
CA THR A 62 9.23 12.62 5.37
C THR A 62 8.56 11.37 5.90
N TYR A 63 7.39 11.05 5.37
CA TYR A 63 6.65 9.82 5.66
C TYR A 63 6.60 8.93 4.43
N SER A 64 6.43 7.62 4.64
CA SER A 64 6.37 6.64 3.57
C SER A 64 5.41 5.49 3.88
N PHE A 65 4.84 4.91 2.83
CA PHE A 65 4.04 3.68 2.88
C PHE A 65 4.04 3.04 1.48
N GLY A 66 4.06 1.71 1.37
CA GLY A 66 3.88 1.03 0.08
C GLY A 66 4.81 1.47 -1.08
N GLY A 67 6.00 1.99 -0.78
CA GLY A 67 6.94 2.56 -1.76
C GLY A 67 6.63 4.01 -2.19
N ILE A 68 5.59 4.63 -1.64
CA ILE A 68 5.29 6.06 -1.76
C ILE A 68 6.04 6.83 -0.68
N VAL A 69 6.58 8.00 -1.05
CA VAL A 69 7.30 8.91 -0.14
C VAL A 69 6.65 10.29 -0.21
N ILE A 70 6.33 10.86 0.95
CA ILE A 70 5.67 12.16 1.10
C ILE A 70 6.59 13.07 1.90
N HIS A 71 7.03 14.17 1.29
CA HIS A 71 7.89 15.18 1.90
C HIS A 71 7.07 16.38 2.31
N MET A 72 7.27 16.85 3.54
CA MET A 72 6.69 18.10 4.05
C MET A 72 7.83 19.01 4.49
N LYS A 73 7.76 20.27 4.10
CA LYS A 73 8.69 21.33 4.49
C LYS A 73 7.92 22.50 5.05
N PHE A 74 8.48 23.17 6.05
CA PHE A 74 7.84 24.30 6.70
C PHE A 74 8.87 25.29 7.23
N CYS A 75 8.48 26.55 7.33
CA CYS A 75 9.26 27.61 7.93
C CYS A 75 8.35 28.69 8.53
N ASP A 76 8.57 28.98 9.80
CA ASP A 76 8.21 30.25 10.42
C ASP A 76 9.49 31.10 10.57
N SER A 77 9.68 32.03 9.64
CA SER A 77 10.90 32.78 9.46
C SER A 77 10.98 33.94 10.45
N TYR A 78 12.17 34.26 10.97
CA TYR A 78 12.37 35.49 11.73
C TYR A 78 12.06 36.77 10.91
N SER A 79 12.26 36.74 9.59
CA SER A 79 12.02 37.89 8.72
C SER A 79 10.53 38.11 8.44
N LEU A 80 10.11 39.37 8.27
CA LEU A 80 8.72 39.79 8.01
C LEU A 80 8.12 39.30 6.66
N GLY A 81 8.69 38.29 5.99
CA GLY A 81 8.27 37.87 4.65
C GLY A 81 8.84 36.55 4.15
N GLY A 82 9.12 35.58 5.05
CA GLY A 82 9.82 34.34 4.70
C GLY A 82 9.09 33.04 5.06
N ASN A 83 7.85 33.10 5.55
CA ASN A 83 7.12 31.90 5.95
C ASN A 83 6.75 31.07 4.71
N TYR A 84 6.91 29.75 4.82
CA TYR A 84 6.52 28.84 3.75
C TYR A 84 6.07 27.48 4.30
N ALA A 85 5.28 26.78 3.48
CA ALA A 85 4.92 25.39 3.70
C ALA A 85 4.75 24.69 2.35
N ALA A 86 5.15 23.43 2.28
CA ALA A 86 4.99 22.60 1.08
C ALA A 86 4.76 21.15 1.48
N ILE A 87 3.94 20.45 0.70
CA ILE A 87 3.76 19.01 0.76
C ILE A 87 3.88 18.44 -0.65
N GLU A 88 4.78 17.47 -0.81
CA GLU A 88 5.21 16.97 -2.11
C GLU A 88 5.25 15.44 -2.09
N LEU A 89 4.81 14.83 -3.19
CA LEU A 89 4.91 13.40 -3.42
C LEU A 89 6.17 13.11 -4.23
N GLN A 90 7.04 12.21 -3.75
CA GLN A 90 8.12 11.67 -4.57
C GLN A 90 7.68 10.32 -5.16
N ASN A 91 7.66 10.22 -6.49
CA ASN A 91 6.92 9.20 -7.22
C ASN A 91 7.82 8.10 -7.81
N GLN A 92 7.31 6.86 -7.81
CA GLN A 92 7.83 5.70 -8.56
C GLN A 92 6.75 5.03 -9.44
N GLY A 93 5.77 5.79 -9.94
CA GLY A 93 4.66 5.30 -10.76
C GLY A 93 3.48 4.69 -9.99
N ARG A 94 3.51 4.70 -8.65
CA ARG A 94 2.48 4.09 -7.78
C ARG A 94 1.38 5.06 -7.34
N GLU A 95 1.52 6.36 -7.54
CA GLU A 95 0.52 7.36 -7.13
C GLU A 95 -0.85 7.12 -7.75
N LYS A 96 -0.90 6.66 -9.01
CA LYS A 96 -2.15 6.32 -9.72
C LYS A 96 -2.84 5.08 -9.15
N LYS A 97 -2.10 4.21 -8.46
CA LYS A 97 -2.67 3.01 -7.85
C LYS A 97 -3.56 3.35 -6.66
N TYR A 98 -3.19 4.38 -5.90
CA TYR A 98 -3.86 4.75 -4.65
C TYR A 98 -4.61 6.09 -4.71
N GLU A 99 -4.39 6.86 -5.78
CA GLU A 99 -4.97 8.19 -6.02
C GLU A 99 -4.78 9.10 -4.80
N ILE A 100 -3.50 9.40 -4.54
CA ILE A 100 -3.09 10.17 -3.36
C ILE A 100 -3.42 11.65 -3.56
N GLY A 101 -4.17 12.21 -2.62
CA GLY A 101 -4.43 13.64 -2.49
C GLY A 101 -3.56 14.24 -1.40
N LEU A 102 -2.93 15.37 -1.69
CA LEU A 102 -2.12 16.12 -0.72
C LEU A 102 -2.66 17.54 -0.63
N SER A 103 -2.87 18.01 0.58
CA SER A 103 -3.24 19.41 0.83
C SER A 103 -2.67 19.90 2.15
N PHE A 104 -2.66 21.21 2.33
CA PHE A 104 -2.40 21.79 3.63
C PHE A 104 -3.22 23.04 3.89
N THR A 105 -3.39 23.36 5.17
CA THR A 105 -3.80 24.69 5.62
C THR A 105 -2.67 25.35 6.39
N ALA A 106 -2.63 26.68 6.32
CA ALA A 106 -1.70 27.49 7.09
C ALA A 106 -2.45 28.66 7.75
N GLN A 107 -2.08 28.97 8.97
CA GLN A 107 -2.68 30.03 9.77
C GLN A 107 -1.60 30.65 10.64
N VAL A 108 -1.53 31.97 10.67
CA VAL A 108 -0.87 32.68 11.79
C VAL A 108 -1.84 32.62 12.96
N ASP A 109 -1.41 32.21 14.14
CA ASP A 109 -2.29 31.92 15.28
C ASP A 109 -3.32 33.05 15.54
N GLY A 110 -4.58 32.66 15.74
CA GLY A 110 -5.73 33.56 15.84
C GLY A 110 -6.13 34.31 14.55
N GLY A 111 -5.39 34.12 13.46
CA GLY A 111 -5.58 34.79 12.17
C GLY A 111 -6.43 34.01 11.16
N LYS A 112 -6.40 34.46 9.90
CA LYS A 112 -7.10 33.81 8.78
C LYS A 112 -6.45 32.47 8.42
N VAL A 113 -7.28 31.47 8.12
CA VAL A 113 -6.85 30.18 7.56
C VAL A 113 -6.70 30.31 6.04
N TYR A 114 -5.56 29.85 5.52
CA TYR A 114 -5.24 29.75 4.11
C TYR A 114 -5.18 28.28 3.68
N HIS A 115 -5.64 27.98 2.46
CA HIS A 115 -5.60 26.64 1.89
C HIS A 115 -4.54 26.57 0.80
N ASN A 116 -3.65 25.58 0.88
CA ASN A 116 -2.54 25.35 -0.05
C ASN A 116 -1.68 26.60 -0.32
N TYR A 117 -1.63 27.49 0.66
CA TYR A 117 -0.90 28.75 0.61
C TYR A 117 -0.42 29.07 2.03
N CYS A 118 0.84 29.42 2.17
CA CYS A 118 1.40 29.88 3.44
C CYS A 118 1.41 31.42 3.45
N PRO A 119 0.81 32.09 4.44
CA PRO A 119 0.98 33.53 4.58
C PRO A 119 2.47 33.85 4.75
N PRO A 120 3.02 34.85 4.05
CA PRO A 120 4.47 35.10 4.04
C PRO A 120 5.00 35.70 5.35
N ALA A 121 4.12 36.20 6.22
CA ALA A 121 4.47 36.91 7.45
C ALA A 121 3.48 36.61 8.59
N GLY A 122 3.94 36.84 9.82
CA GLY A 122 3.16 36.68 11.05
C GLY A 122 3.50 35.39 11.78
N HIS A 123 3.38 35.43 13.11
CA HIS A 123 3.86 34.37 14.00
C HIS A 123 2.92 34.21 15.22
N PRO A 124 2.84 33.03 15.83
CA PRO A 124 3.41 31.76 15.37
C PRO A 124 2.64 31.16 14.19
N LEU A 125 3.27 30.22 13.47
CA LEU A 125 2.66 29.52 12.33
C LEU A 125 2.02 28.20 12.77
N VAL A 126 0.78 27.97 12.35
CA VAL A 126 0.04 26.72 12.54
C VAL A 126 -0.26 26.12 11.17
N LEU A 127 0.20 24.89 10.95
CA LEU A 127 0.03 24.14 9.71
C LEU A 127 -0.80 22.89 9.96
N THR A 128 -1.67 22.54 9.02
CA THR A 128 -2.29 21.22 8.96
C THR A 128 -2.00 20.58 7.61
N PHE A 129 -1.16 19.55 7.58
CA PHE A 129 -0.94 18.73 6.39
C PHE A 129 -1.94 17.58 6.38
N VAL A 130 -2.57 17.34 5.24
CA VAL A 130 -3.55 16.27 5.05
C VAL A 130 -3.09 15.37 3.91
N ILE A 131 -3.06 14.07 4.20
CA ILE A 131 -2.78 13.02 3.23
C ILE A 131 -4.04 12.19 3.07
N ASP A 132 -4.62 12.22 1.87
CA ASP A 132 -5.81 11.48 1.46
C ASP A 132 -5.46 10.43 0.40
N SER A 133 -6.34 9.43 0.26
CA SER A 133 -6.27 8.41 -0.78
C SER A 133 -7.68 7.99 -1.19
N GLU A 134 -7.97 7.86 -2.48
CA GLU A 134 -9.24 7.24 -2.92
C GLU A 134 -9.23 5.73 -2.67
N TYR A 135 -8.07 5.07 -2.81
CA TYR A 135 -7.96 3.61 -2.68
C TYR A 135 -6.89 3.17 -1.66
N PRO A 136 -7.11 2.01 -0.99
CA PRO A 136 -8.34 1.21 -1.01
C PRO A 136 -9.46 1.87 -0.21
N TYR A 137 -10.69 1.43 -0.42
CA TYR A 137 -11.83 1.81 0.42
C TYR A 137 -12.78 0.64 0.67
N PHE A 138 -13.41 0.63 1.84
CA PHE A 138 -14.46 -0.33 2.19
C PHE A 138 -15.80 0.12 1.61
N LEU A 139 -16.56 -0.83 1.07
CA LEU A 139 -17.87 -0.55 0.52
C LEU A 139 -18.85 -0.10 1.61
N ASN A 140 -19.71 0.86 1.28
CA ASN A 140 -20.88 1.16 2.11
C ASN A 140 -21.91 0.01 2.07
N ASP A 141 -22.86 0.00 2.99
CA ASP A 141 -23.81 -1.11 3.15
C ASP A 141 -24.58 -1.44 1.88
N LYS A 142 -24.97 -0.42 1.10
CA LYS A 142 -25.71 -0.61 -0.15
C LYS A 142 -24.83 -1.29 -1.20
N GLN A 143 -23.61 -0.81 -1.37
CA GLN A 143 -22.63 -1.39 -2.31
C GLN A 143 -22.25 -2.81 -1.88
N PHE A 144 -22.00 -3.02 -0.57
CA PHE A 144 -21.64 -4.31 -0.02
C PHE A 144 -22.74 -5.36 -0.22
N LYS A 145 -24.00 -5.03 0.10
CA LYS A 145 -25.15 -5.94 -0.13
C LYS A 145 -25.37 -6.30 -1.59
N ALA A 146 -24.97 -5.44 -2.53
CA ALA A 146 -24.99 -5.79 -3.95
C ALA A 146 -23.90 -6.82 -4.26
N MET A 147 -22.66 -6.59 -3.81
CA MET A 147 -21.53 -7.51 -4.04
C MET A 147 -21.71 -8.87 -3.35
N GLN A 148 -22.30 -8.91 -2.16
CA GLN A 148 -22.50 -10.15 -1.42
C GLN A 148 -23.44 -11.14 -2.15
N LYS A 149 -24.29 -10.66 -3.07
CA LYS A 149 -25.10 -11.54 -3.91
C LYS A 149 -24.26 -12.34 -4.92
N GLU A 150 -23.14 -11.77 -5.37
CA GLU A 150 -22.23 -12.40 -6.34
C GLU A 150 -21.13 -13.19 -5.62
N ALA A 151 -20.69 -12.71 -4.46
CA ALA A 151 -19.66 -13.34 -3.64
C ALA A 151 -20.17 -13.53 -2.18
N PRO A 152 -20.94 -14.58 -1.88
CA PRO A 152 -21.65 -14.72 -0.60
C PRO A 152 -20.74 -14.84 0.63
N ASN A 153 -19.48 -15.22 0.44
CA ASN A 153 -18.53 -15.49 1.54
C ASN A 153 -17.72 -14.25 1.96
N ILE A 154 -18.00 -13.06 1.41
CA ILE A 154 -17.29 -11.83 1.77
C ILE A 154 -17.85 -11.20 3.05
N SER A 155 -16.99 -10.49 3.78
CA SER A 155 -17.37 -9.64 4.93
C SER A 155 -17.01 -8.18 4.66
N GLN A 156 -17.86 -7.25 5.09
CA GLN A 156 -17.71 -5.83 4.79
C GLN A 156 -16.43 -5.25 5.38
N ASN A 157 -15.96 -5.77 6.51
CA ASN A 157 -14.75 -5.31 7.19
C ASN A 157 -13.47 -5.93 6.60
N THR A 158 -13.59 -6.89 5.70
CA THR A 158 -12.45 -7.56 5.08
C THR A 158 -12.44 -7.44 3.56
N PHE A 159 -13.47 -6.84 2.97
CA PHE A 159 -13.64 -6.67 1.53
C PHE A 159 -13.52 -5.19 1.14
N CYS A 160 -12.48 -4.85 0.39
CA CYS A 160 -12.24 -3.49 -0.07
C CYS A 160 -12.10 -3.42 -1.59
N ARG A 161 -12.45 -2.27 -2.15
CA ARG A 161 -12.10 -1.95 -3.53
C ARG A 161 -10.65 -1.51 -3.58
N ILE A 162 -9.94 -2.01 -4.57
CA ILE A 162 -8.55 -1.65 -4.88
C ILE A 162 -8.52 -0.88 -6.20
N GLY A 163 -7.52 0.01 -6.35
CA GLY A 163 -7.47 1.06 -7.37
C GLY A 163 -7.72 0.64 -8.82
N ILE A 164 -7.90 1.62 -9.69
CA ILE A 164 -8.42 1.47 -11.06
C ILE A 164 -7.68 0.44 -11.94
N ASP A 165 -6.37 0.25 -11.74
CA ASP A 165 -5.57 -0.70 -12.52
C ASP A 165 -5.80 -2.16 -12.12
N SER A 166 -6.57 -2.41 -11.05
CA SER A 166 -6.97 -3.75 -10.62
C SER A 166 -7.78 -4.53 -11.65
N GLN A 167 -8.18 -3.96 -12.78
CA GLN A 167 -8.83 -4.76 -13.84
C GLN A 167 -7.83 -5.54 -14.70
N ARG A 168 -6.54 -5.18 -14.66
CA ARG A 168 -5.51 -5.65 -15.62
C ARG A 168 -4.88 -6.99 -15.28
N TYR A 169 -5.13 -7.53 -14.10
CA TYR A 169 -4.49 -8.74 -13.59
C TYR A 169 -5.50 -9.57 -12.78
N ASN A 170 -5.33 -10.88 -12.69
CA ASN A 170 -6.20 -11.76 -11.90
C ASN A 170 -5.51 -12.19 -10.58
N CYS A 171 -6.18 -13.01 -9.79
CA CYS A 171 -5.68 -13.57 -8.53
C CYS A 171 -4.32 -14.29 -8.68
N ILE A 172 -4.15 -15.05 -9.76
CA ILE A 172 -2.89 -15.77 -10.06
C ILE A 172 -1.75 -14.80 -10.35
N ALA A 173 -1.94 -13.85 -11.28
CA ALA A 173 -0.97 -12.79 -11.54
C ALA A 173 -0.60 -12.03 -10.28
N TRP A 174 -1.61 -11.66 -9.50
CA TRP A 174 -1.42 -10.94 -8.25
C TRP A 174 -0.60 -11.75 -7.24
N SER A 175 -0.86 -13.05 -7.07
CA SER A 175 -0.08 -13.93 -6.18
C SER A 175 1.42 -14.00 -6.54
N MET A 176 1.75 -13.74 -7.81
CA MET A 176 3.12 -13.65 -8.34
C MET A 176 3.75 -12.25 -8.22
N GLY A 177 3.02 -11.27 -7.69
CA GLY A 177 3.46 -9.87 -7.64
C GLY A 177 3.34 -9.13 -8.97
N ILE A 178 2.53 -9.65 -9.90
CA ILE A 178 2.25 -9.02 -11.19
C ILE A 178 0.95 -8.22 -11.09
N ASP A 179 1.04 -6.91 -11.31
CA ASP A 179 -0.09 -5.97 -11.26
C ASP A 179 -0.40 -5.29 -12.60
N TYR A 180 0.17 -5.80 -13.70
CA TYR A 180 0.06 -5.21 -15.03
C TYR A 180 -0.33 -6.18 -16.14
N ALA A 181 -0.51 -7.47 -15.84
CA ALA A 181 -0.85 -8.49 -16.84
C ALA A 181 -1.85 -9.52 -16.31
N TRP A 182 -2.73 -9.97 -17.19
CA TRP A 182 -3.65 -11.08 -16.95
C TRP A 182 -2.98 -12.41 -17.29
N ILE A 183 -3.01 -13.37 -16.37
CA ILE A 183 -2.45 -14.71 -16.56
C ILE A 183 -3.59 -15.70 -16.77
N ASN A 184 -3.61 -16.38 -17.92
CA ASN A 184 -4.46 -17.56 -18.10
C ASN A 184 -3.70 -18.77 -17.57
N PRO A 185 -4.04 -19.30 -16.39
CA PRO A 185 -3.36 -20.49 -15.89
C PRO A 185 -3.63 -21.67 -16.83
N PRO A 186 -2.67 -22.61 -16.95
CA PRO A 186 -2.98 -23.94 -17.45
C PRO A 186 -4.11 -24.58 -16.63
N LYS A 187 -4.98 -25.37 -17.27
CA LYS A 187 -6.10 -26.01 -16.56
C LYS A 187 -5.62 -27.04 -15.53
N ASN A 188 -4.60 -27.82 -15.85
CA ASN A 188 -4.08 -28.87 -14.98
C ASN A 188 -3.11 -28.30 -13.93
N ILE A 189 -3.29 -28.73 -12.68
CA ILE A 189 -2.51 -28.26 -11.53
C ILE A 189 -0.99 -28.41 -11.65
N ASP A 190 -0.49 -29.50 -12.24
CA ASP A 190 0.96 -29.72 -12.40
C ASP A 190 1.58 -28.65 -13.31
N ASN A 191 0.83 -28.21 -14.33
CA ASN A 191 1.26 -27.16 -15.24
C ASN A 191 1.18 -25.78 -14.58
N VAL A 192 0.21 -25.56 -13.68
CA VAL A 192 0.18 -24.35 -12.84
C VAL A 192 1.39 -24.31 -11.93
N ILE A 193 1.73 -25.42 -11.26
CA ILE A 193 2.93 -25.49 -10.41
C ILE A 193 4.20 -25.17 -11.21
N LYS A 194 4.34 -25.70 -12.44
CA LYS A 194 5.46 -25.37 -13.34
C LYS A 194 5.49 -23.89 -13.75
N LEU A 195 4.33 -23.27 -13.94
CA LEU A 195 4.23 -21.83 -14.21
C LEU A 195 4.82 -21.02 -13.05
N TYR A 196 4.42 -21.34 -11.81
CA TYR A 196 4.94 -20.71 -10.60
C TYR A 196 6.44 -20.97 -10.40
N ALA A 197 6.91 -22.20 -10.65
CA ALA A 197 8.33 -22.56 -10.53
C ALA A 197 9.24 -21.78 -11.48
N SER A 198 8.71 -21.30 -12.61
CA SER A 198 9.46 -20.54 -13.62
C SER A 198 9.07 -19.06 -13.67
N ALA A 199 8.19 -18.58 -12.78
CA ALA A 199 7.59 -17.25 -12.84
C ALA A 199 8.64 -16.11 -12.85
N GLY A 200 9.72 -16.27 -12.09
CA GLY A 200 10.80 -15.29 -12.00
C GLY A 200 12.03 -15.61 -12.84
N SER A 201 12.05 -16.76 -13.53
CA SER A 201 13.21 -17.19 -14.32
C SER A 201 13.09 -16.79 -15.78
N VAL A 202 11.89 -16.90 -16.36
CA VAL A 202 11.66 -16.65 -17.78
C VAL A 202 10.59 -15.58 -18.00
N VAL A 203 10.59 -14.99 -19.20
CA VAL A 203 9.53 -14.06 -19.62
C VAL A 203 8.36 -14.87 -20.19
N HIS A 204 7.19 -14.67 -19.61
CA HIS A 204 5.95 -15.33 -19.99
C HIS A 204 5.06 -14.41 -20.83
N THR A 205 4.03 -14.97 -21.46
CA THR A 205 3.05 -14.21 -22.25
C THR A 205 1.68 -14.36 -21.61
N GLY A 206 1.04 -13.24 -21.26
CA GLY A 206 -0.31 -13.17 -20.70
C GLY A 206 -1.40 -13.29 -21.76
N ALA A 207 -2.66 -13.24 -21.31
CA ALA A 207 -3.85 -13.43 -22.16
C ALA A 207 -3.91 -12.49 -23.37
N SER A 208 -3.53 -11.22 -23.17
CA SER A 208 -3.58 -10.18 -24.21
C SER A 208 -2.27 -10.00 -24.97
N GLY A 209 -1.34 -10.97 -24.88
CA GLY A 209 0.00 -10.88 -25.49
C GLY A 209 1.03 -10.09 -24.67
N ASN A 210 0.61 -9.45 -23.58
CA ASN A 210 1.49 -8.73 -22.67
C ASN A 210 2.56 -9.66 -22.08
N LYS A 211 3.82 -9.22 -22.10
CA LYS A 211 4.92 -9.97 -21.48
C LYS A 211 4.96 -9.69 -19.98
N TRP A 212 5.23 -10.72 -19.18
CA TRP A 212 5.37 -10.59 -17.74
C TRP A 212 6.45 -11.50 -17.18
N LYS A 213 7.03 -11.10 -16.05
CA LYS A 213 8.03 -11.86 -15.29
C LYS A 213 7.95 -11.44 -13.83
N ALA A 214 7.90 -12.41 -12.92
CA ALA A 214 7.89 -12.17 -11.48
C ALA A 214 9.31 -11.88 -10.97
N ASN A 215 9.40 -11.41 -9.72
CA ASN A 215 10.69 -11.19 -9.05
C ASN A 215 11.20 -12.42 -8.29
N PHE A 216 10.41 -13.50 -8.26
CA PHE A 216 10.66 -14.71 -7.48
C PHE A 216 10.17 -15.93 -8.24
N ASN A 217 10.75 -17.10 -7.91
CA ASN A 217 10.16 -18.39 -8.25
C ASN A 217 9.43 -18.96 -7.02
N TYR A 218 8.79 -20.10 -7.22
CA TYR A 218 8.01 -20.76 -6.18
C TYR A 218 8.26 -22.27 -6.19
N VAL A 219 8.25 -22.89 -5.02
CA VAL A 219 8.35 -24.35 -4.87
C VAL A 219 7.13 -24.89 -4.13
N PRO A 220 6.66 -26.10 -4.48
CA PRO A 220 5.56 -26.73 -3.75
C PRO A 220 5.98 -27.08 -2.32
N VAL A 221 5.07 -26.88 -1.39
CA VAL A 221 5.17 -27.32 0.00
C VAL A 221 3.92 -28.11 0.37
N LYS A 222 3.91 -28.74 1.55
CA LYS A 222 2.71 -29.41 2.05
C LYS A 222 1.54 -28.43 2.05
N SER A 223 0.39 -28.86 1.57
CA SER A 223 -0.83 -28.04 1.62
C SER A 223 -1.10 -27.59 3.06
N GLY A 224 -1.35 -26.29 3.25
CA GLY A 224 -1.56 -25.71 4.57
C GLY A 224 -0.29 -25.45 5.38
N SER A 225 0.92 -25.64 4.81
CA SER A 225 2.19 -25.42 5.52
C SER A 225 2.38 -23.95 5.93
N ASP A 226 2.93 -23.72 7.12
CA ASP A 226 3.19 -22.37 7.67
C ASP A 226 4.21 -21.57 6.85
N ASP A 227 5.08 -22.26 6.09
CA ASP A 227 6.06 -21.63 5.21
C ASP A 227 5.54 -21.32 3.80
N ALA A 228 4.26 -21.57 3.55
CA ALA A 228 3.60 -21.20 2.31
C ALA A 228 3.37 -19.70 2.22
N SER A 229 3.40 -19.21 0.99
CA SER A 229 3.16 -17.82 0.63
C SER A 229 2.05 -17.63 -0.40
N VAL A 230 1.60 -18.74 -1.01
CA VAL A 230 0.51 -18.81 -1.98
C VAL A 230 -0.24 -20.11 -1.75
N ASP A 231 -1.56 -20.07 -1.82
CA ASP A 231 -2.40 -21.26 -1.89
C ASP A 231 -3.16 -21.28 -3.21
N LEU A 232 -3.15 -22.44 -3.85
CA LEU A 232 -3.90 -22.70 -5.07
C LEU A 232 -5.23 -23.34 -4.69
N PHE A 233 -6.32 -22.68 -5.10
CA PHE A 233 -7.66 -23.20 -4.92
C PHE A 233 -8.07 -23.92 -6.20
N SER A 234 -8.54 -25.15 -6.04
CA SER A 234 -8.94 -25.97 -7.18
C SER A 234 -10.30 -26.60 -6.99
N VAL A 235 -11.01 -26.73 -8.11
CA VAL A 235 -12.26 -27.50 -8.22
C VAL A 235 -11.95 -28.82 -8.94
N LYS A 236 -12.56 -29.91 -8.46
CA LYS A 236 -12.46 -31.21 -9.14
C LYS A 236 -13.43 -31.28 -10.31
N VAL A 237 -12.90 -31.45 -11.52
CA VAL A 237 -13.69 -31.61 -12.76
C VAL A 237 -13.37 -32.98 -13.35
N GLY A 238 -14.29 -33.93 -13.17
CA GLY A 238 -14.02 -35.34 -13.48
C GLY A 238 -12.87 -35.88 -12.63
N ASN A 239 -11.78 -36.28 -13.30
CA ASN A 239 -10.56 -36.78 -12.65
C ASN A 239 -9.45 -35.74 -12.53
N GLU A 240 -9.68 -34.50 -12.98
CA GLU A 240 -8.67 -33.43 -12.97
C GLU A 240 -8.94 -32.41 -11.87
N LEU A 241 -7.87 -31.84 -11.33
CA LEU A 241 -7.91 -30.65 -10.48
C LEU A 241 -7.65 -29.41 -11.35
N VAL A 242 -8.63 -28.52 -11.39
CA VAL A 242 -8.57 -27.27 -12.16
C VAL A 242 -8.36 -26.09 -11.23
N VAL A 243 -7.37 -25.25 -11.51
CA VAL A 243 -7.02 -24.08 -10.69
C VAL A 243 -7.33 -22.81 -11.48
N ASP A 244 -8.30 -22.04 -10.99
CA ASP A 244 -8.64 -20.71 -11.52
C ASP A 244 -8.45 -19.61 -10.46
N TYR A 245 -8.06 -19.97 -9.24
CA TYR A 245 -7.99 -19.04 -8.13
C TYR A 245 -6.78 -19.29 -7.23
N ALA A 246 -6.19 -18.21 -6.72
CA ALA A 246 -5.04 -18.26 -5.81
C ALA A 246 -5.14 -17.16 -4.76
N SER A 247 -4.74 -17.48 -3.53
CA SER A 247 -4.51 -16.52 -2.47
C SER A 247 -3.03 -16.35 -2.23
N ARG A 248 -2.63 -15.27 -1.57
CA ARG A 248 -1.26 -15.09 -1.10
C ARG A 248 -1.24 -14.66 0.35
N LEU A 249 -0.29 -15.21 1.11
CA LEU A 249 0.07 -14.70 2.42
C LEU A 249 0.75 -13.36 2.15
N TYR A 250 0.09 -12.25 2.53
CA TYR A 250 0.50 -10.97 1.99
C TYR A 250 0.84 -9.89 3.02
N ASP A 251 1.92 -9.19 2.67
CA ASP A 251 2.31 -7.84 3.07
C ASP A 251 1.92 -6.86 1.93
N ASP A 252 0.69 -6.31 1.94
CA ASP A 252 0.41 -5.03 1.26
C ASP A 252 0.55 -3.93 2.31
N ALA A 253 0.75 -2.68 1.87
CA ALA A 253 0.74 -1.53 2.77
C ALA A 253 -0.59 -1.35 3.54
N PHE A 254 -1.65 -2.03 3.11
CA PHE A 254 -2.99 -1.93 3.68
C PHE A 254 -3.36 -3.06 4.65
N PHE A 255 -3.01 -4.31 4.35
CA PHE A 255 -3.25 -5.45 5.24
C PHE A 255 -1.93 -5.85 5.89
N ASN A 256 -1.51 -5.05 6.88
CA ASN A 256 -0.26 -5.28 7.57
C ASN A 256 -0.38 -6.52 8.48
N THR A 257 0.36 -7.58 8.10
CA THR A 257 0.67 -8.82 8.86
C THR A 257 -0.35 -9.96 8.88
N GLY A 258 0.17 -11.16 8.61
CA GLY A 258 -0.39 -12.46 9.02
C GLY A 258 -1.67 -12.91 8.31
N ALA A 259 -2.17 -12.15 7.34
CA ALA A 259 -3.44 -12.43 6.70
C ALA A 259 -3.28 -13.05 5.32
N TRP A 260 -4.18 -13.99 5.00
CA TRP A 260 -4.39 -14.41 3.63
C TRP A 260 -5.28 -13.42 2.92
N THR A 261 -4.92 -13.15 1.68
CA THR A 261 -5.62 -12.19 0.86
C THR A 261 -5.81 -12.78 -0.52
N SER A 262 -6.95 -12.45 -1.11
CA SER A 262 -7.30 -12.88 -2.44
C SER A 262 -7.99 -11.77 -3.20
N LYS A 263 -7.88 -11.81 -4.51
CA LYS A 263 -8.52 -10.85 -5.38
C LYS A 263 -9.86 -11.38 -5.85
N GLU A 264 -10.92 -10.69 -5.46
CA GLU A 264 -12.25 -10.92 -5.95
C GLU A 264 -12.48 -10.07 -7.20
N ASN A 265 -12.52 -10.73 -8.35
CA ASN A 265 -12.78 -10.13 -9.66
C ASN A 265 -11.92 -8.87 -10.01
N GLN A 266 -12.37 -8.06 -10.98
CA GLN A 266 -11.67 -6.89 -11.53
C GLN A 266 -11.82 -5.63 -10.66
N GLY A 267 -11.51 -5.71 -9.37
CA GLY A 267 -11.68 -4.53 -8.54
C GLY A 267 -11.51 -4.69 -7.05
N PHE A 268 -11.61 -5.91 -6.53
CA PHE A 268 -11.76 -6.09 -5.09
C PHE A 268 -10.71 -7.01 -4.51
N LEU A 269 -10.42 -6.73 -3.25
CA LEU A 269 -9.50 -7.49 -2.43
C LEU A 269 -10.25 -7.94 -1.19
N VAL A 270 -10.16 -9.23 -0.90
CA VAL A 270 -10.70 -9.82 0.33
C VAL A 270 -9.56 -10.30 1.21
N ARG A 271 -9.62 -9.91 2.49
CA ARG A 271 -8.85 -10.53 3.56
C ARG A 271 -9.66 -11.68 4.14
N HIS A 272 -9.01 -12.80 4.39
CA HIS A 272 -9.63 -13.98 4.94
C HIS A 272 -8.62 -14.80 5.77
N GLU A 273 -9.16 -15.66 6.63
CA GLU A 273 -8.37 -16.77 7.18
C GLU A 273 -8.06 -17.77 6.07
N ARG A 274 -7.03 -18.59 6.24
CA ARG A 274 -6.51 -19.44 5.15
C ARG A 274 -7.58 -20.32 4.48
N ALA A 275 -8.47 -20.91 5.27
CA ALA A 275 -9.61 -21.72 4.80
C ALA A 275 -10.91 -20.92 4.58
N GLY A 276 -10.89 -19.60 4.78
CA GLY A 276 -12.08 -18.75 4.76
C GLY A 276 -12.78 -18.62 3.41
N LEU A 277 -12.15 -19.10 2.33
CA LEU A 277 -12.71 -19.13 0.98
C LEU A 277 -13.03 -20.55 0.48
N ASP A 278 -12.88 -21.60 1.32
CA ASP A 278 -13.26 -22.96 0.90
C ASP A 278 -14.76 -23.04 0.55
N GLY A 279 -15.08 -23.67 -0.58
CA GLY A 279 -16.47 -23.89 -1.00
C GLY A 279 -16.65 -24.01 -2.51
N SER A 280 -17.90 -24.13 -2.95
CA SER A 280 -18.24 -24.37 -4.37
C SER A 280 -17.73 -23.28 -5.34
N ASN A 281 -17.57 -22.05 -4.85
CA ASN A 281 -17.24 -20.90 -5.71
C ASN A 281 -15.75 -20.79 -6.01
N TYR A 282 -14.89 -21.16 -5.06
CA TYR A 282 -13.44 -21.04 -5.20
C TYR A 282 -12.74 -22.39 -5.25
N GLY A 283 -13.41 -23.47 -4.81
CA GLY A 283 -12.84 -24.79 -4.65
C GLY A 283 -12.29 -24.99 -3.24
N SER A 284 -11.26 -25.83 -3.12
CA SER A 284 -10.53 -26.06 -1.88
C SER A 284 -9.04 -25.86 -2.09
N VAL A 285 -8.33 -25.49 -1.03
CA VAL A 285 -6.86 -25.46 -1.05
C VAL A 285 -6.33 -26.87 -1.27
N THR A 286 -5.73 -27.11 -2.43
CA THR A 286 -5.11 -28.42 -2.73
C THR A 286 -3.59 -28.37 -2.70
N HIS A 287 -3.00 -27.23 -3.04
CA HIS A 287 -1.56 -27.06 -3.08
C HIS A 287 -1.16 -25.71 -2.49
N SER A 288 -0.02 -25.70 -1.82
CA SER A 288 0.59 -24.52 -1.24
C SER A 288 1.98 -24.33 -1.82
N LEU A 289 2.38 -23.07 -2.05
CA LEU A 289 3.65 -22.72 -2.67
C LEU A 289 4.43 -21.71 -1.82
N LYS A 290 5.74 -21.91 -1.75
CA LYS A 290 6.67 -21.02 -1.05
C LYS A 290 7.50 -20.21 -2.04
N LYS A 291 7.57 -18.89 -1.83
CA LYS A 291 8.49 -17.99 -2.54
C LYS A 291 9.93 -18.40 -2.29
N VAL A 292 10.72 -18.46 -3.36
CA VAL A 292 12.17 -18.64 -3.30
C VAL A 292 12.85 -17.58 -4.17
N PRO A 293 14.08 -17.15 -3.81
CA PRO A 293 14.87 -16.26 -4.67
C PRO A 293 14.98 -16.81 -6.09
N VAL A 294 15.15 -15.93 -7.07
CA VAL A 294 15.51 -16.35 -8.43
C VAL A 294 16.97 -16.81 -8.39
N THR A 295 17.20 -18.04 -7.95
CA THR A 295 18.49 -18.70 -8.13
C THR A 295 18.64 -18.96 -9.62
N ILE A 296 19.74 -18.50 -10.21
CA ILE A 296 20.14 -18.88 -11.58
C ILE A 296 20.17 -20.41 -11.57
N LEU A 297 19.20 -21.07 -12.22
CA LEU A 297 19.20 -22.52 -12.40
C LEU A 297 20.23 -22.88 -13.48
N GLU A 298 21.49 -22.56 -13.22
CA GLU A 298 22.66 -23.23 -13.79
C GLU A 298 23.24 -24.04 -12.63
N ASP A 299 22.88 -25.33 -12.55
CA ASP A 299 23.63 -26.42 -11.87
C ASP A 299 22.73 -27.53 -11.29
N SER A 300 21.88 -28.12 -12.13
CA SER A 300 21.40 -29.49 -11.89
C SER A 300 21.50 -30.40 -13.12
N LYS A 301 22.39 -30.05 -14.07
CA LYS A 301 22.78 -30.91 -15.21
C LYS A 301 24.26 -31.32 -15.20
N ARG A 302 24.92 -31.29 -14.04
CA ARG A 302 26.22 -31.92 -13.85
C ARG A 302 26.25 -32.56 -12.47
N TYR A 303 25.88 -33.83 -12.39
CA TYR A 303 26.67 -34.96 -11.88
C TYR A 303 25.86 -36.25 -12.12
#